data_AF-A0A921FNS3-F1
#
_entry.id   AF-A0A921FNS3-F1
#
_cell.length_a   1.000
_cell.length_b   1.000
_cell.length_c   1.000
_cell.angle_alpha   90.00
_cell.angle_beta   90.00
_cell.angle_gamma   90.00
#
_symmetry.space_group_name_H-M   'P 1'
#
loop_
_entity.id
_entity.type
_entity.pdbx_description
1 polymer ?
#
loop_
_entity_poly.entity_id
_entity_poly.type
_entity_poly.pdbx_seq_one_letter_code
_entity_poly.pdbx_strand_id
1 'polypeptide(L)'
;MYRVNEYGQPVGPVLPDWVPPAAPDADRISGRYCLLERLDPQRHAAALFAVYTQAPDDRDWTYMSAGPFAAEDDYANWATAVANRDSERHYAIIDRATMRPLGTMALMRMMPEHGCLEVGSVMLSPAVQRT
;
A
#
# COMPACT_ATOMS: atom_id res chain seq x y z
N MET A 1 -3.97 32.83 10.47
CA MET A 1 -3.53 34.01 9.69
C MET A 1 -2.49 33.52 8.68
N TYR A 2 -2.63 33.86 7.40
CA TYR A 2 -1.67 33.46 6.36
C TYR A 2 -0.56 34.52 6.24
N ARG A 3 0.63 34.11 5.80
CA ARG A 3 1.74 35.00 5.43
C ARG A 3 1.57 35.42 3.98
N VAL A 4 2.19 36.53 3.57
CA VAL A 4 2.32 36.92 2.16
C VAL A 4 3.80 36.89 1.79
N ASN A 5 4.17 36.32 0.63
CA ASN A 5 5.57 36.28 0.15
C ASN A 5 6.01 37.60 -0.50
N GLU A 6 7.26 37.71 -0.97
CA GLU A 6 7.75 38.95 -1.62
C GLU A 6 7.00 39.34 -2.90
N TYR A 7 6.21 38.43 -3.48
CA TYR A 7 5.41 38.66 -4.69
C TYR A 7 3.94 39.01 -4.39
N GLY A 8 3.56 39.19 -3.13
CA GLY A 8 2.17 39.52 -2.76
C GLY A 8 1.21 38.33 -2.73
N GLN A 9 1.71 37.08 -2.75
CA GLN A 9 0.88 35.88 -2.77
C GLN A 9 0.67 35.31 -1.36
N PRO A 10 -0.53 34.80 -1.02
CA PRO A 10 -0.76 34.16 0.27
C PRO A 10 -0.01 32.82 0.36
N VAL A 11 0.72 32.64 1.46
CA VAL A 11 1.41 31.42 1.87
C VAL A 11 0.85 31.05 3.24
N GLY A 12 0.61 29.76 3.49
CA GLY A 12 0.05 29.28 4.75
C GLY A 12 0.83 29.75 6.01
N PRO A 13 0.28 29.52 7.21
CA PRO A 13 0.98 29.85 8.45
C PRO A 13 2.33 29.12 8.53
N VAL A 14 3.32 29.75 9.17
CA VAL A 14 4.60 29.10 9.46
C VAL A 14 4.37 28.02 10.54
N LEU A 15 5.09 26.91 10.42
CA LEU A 15 5.14 25.83 11.42
C LEU A 15 6.54 25.82 12.07
N PRO A 16 6.84 26.72 13.02
CA PRO A 16 8.18 26.86 13.58
C PRO A 16 8.62 25.64 14.39
N ASP A 17 7.66 24.91 14.96
CA ASP A 17 7.89 23.72 15.77
C ASP A 17 7.67 22.42 14.98
N TRP A 18 7.77 22.47 13.65
CA TRP A 18 7.68 21.27 12.82
C TRP A 18 8.80 20.30 13.16
N VAL A 19 8.41 19.06 13.48
CA VAL A 19 9.33 17.94 13.69
C VAL A 19 8.96 16.85 12.69
N PRO A 20 9.92 16.37 11.87
CA PRO A 20 9.69 15.24 10.97
C PRO A 20 9.11 14.04 11.73
N PRO A 21 7.95 13.48 11.30
CA PRO A 21 7.46 12.23 11.87
C PRO A 21 8.42 11.07 11.56
N ALA A 22 8.36 9.99 12.33
CA ALA A 22 9.02 8.75 11.96
C ALA A 22 8.36 8.13 10.71
N ALA A 23 9.15 7.45 9.88
CA ALA A 23 8.59 6.65 8.79
C ALA A 23 7.71 5.52 9.36
N PRO A 24 6.55 5.23 8.77
CA PRO A 24 5.69 4.16 9.23
C PRO A 24 6.39 2.81 9.04
N ASP A 25 6.51 2.03 10.12
CA ASP A 25 7.23 0.76 10.09
C ASP A 25 6.48 -0.39 10.78
N ALA A 26 5.21 -0.21 11.12
CA ALA A 26 4.43 -1.23 11.82
C ALA A 26 4.37 -2.55 11.03
N ASP A 27 4.67 -3.68 11.67
CA ASP A 27 4.49 -5.01 11.04
C ASP A 27 3.02 -5.33 10.82
N ARG A 28 2.15 -4.80 11.69
CA ARG A 28 0.71 -5.01 11.64
C ARG A 28 -0.05 -3.74 12.01
N ILE A 29 -1.11 -3.45 11.26
CA ILE A 29 -2.05 -2.36 11.52
C ILE A 29 -3.45 -2.95 11.66
N SER A 30 -4.08 -2.81 12.82
CA SER A 30 -5.40 -3.42 13.09
C SER A 30 -6.53 -2.44 12.82
N GLY A 31 -7.44 -2.80 11.93
CA GLY A 31 -8.69 -2.08 11.67
C GLY A 31 -9.93 -2.81 12.19
N ARG A 32 -11.11 -2.23 11.93
CA ARG A 32 -12.40 -2.84 12.29
C ARG A 32 -12.72 -4.07 11.44
N TYR A 33 -12.53 -3.97 10.12
CA TYR A 33 -12.92 -5.00 9.15
C TYR A 33 -11.75 -5.82 8.63
N CYS A 34 -10.59 -5.18 8.51
CA CYS A 34 -9.37 -5.83 8.07
C CYS A 34 -8.21 -5.47 9.01
N LEU A 35 -7.11 -6.17 8.83
CA LEU A 35 -5.80 -5.78 9.31
C LEU A 35 -4.84 -5.73 8.12
N LEU A 36 -3.80 -4.91 8.24
CA LEU A 36 -2.67 -4.93 7.33
C LEU A 36 -1.55 -5.72 8.00
N GLU A 37 -0.97 -6.69 7.30
CA GLU A 37 0.26 -7.37 7.71
C GLU A 37 1.35 -7.04 6.70
N ARG A 38 2.59 -6.77 7.15
CA ARG A 38 3.74 -6.61 6.24
C ARG A 38 3.74 -7.80 5.27
N LEU A 39 3.89 -7.51 3.98
CA LEU A 39 3.83 -8.52 2.94
C LEU A 39 4.96 -9.53 3.13
N ASP A 40 4.62 -10.69 3.68
CA ASP A 40 5.45 -11.88 3.70
C ASP A 40 5.10 -12.79 2.50
N PRO A 41 6.01 -12.96 1.53
CA PRO A 41 5.75 -13.80 0.35
C PRO A 41 5.50 -15.26 0.70
N GLN A 42 6.21 -15.82 1.69
CA GLN A 42 6.07 -17.23 2.08
C GLN A 42 4.69 -17.49 2.69
N ARG A 43 4.14 -16.51 3.42
CA ARG A 43 2.82 -16.63 4.06
C ARG A 43 1.68 -16.21 3.15
N HIS A 44 1.87 -15.24 2.27
CA HIS A 44 0.76 -14.57 1.58
C HIS A 44 0.67 -14.86 0.09
N ALA A 45 1.77 -15.18 -0.61
CA ALA A 45 1.79 -15.16 -2.08
C ALA A 45 0.74 -16.09 -2.71
N ALA A 46 0.71 -17.36 -2.29
CA ALA A 46 -0.24 -18.36 -2.79
C ALA A 46 -1.70 -17.92 -2.61
N ALA A 47 -2.04 -17.46 -1.40
CA ALA A 47 -3.40 -17.05 -1.07
C ALA A 47 -3.81 -15.74 -1.76
N LEU A 48 -2.87 -14.80 -1.96
CA LEU A 48 -3.10 -13.58 -2.71
C LEU A 48 -3.31 -13.86 -4.20
N PHE A 49 -2.46 -14.71 -4.80
CA PHE A 49 -2.62 -15.14 -6.18
C PHE A 49 -4.00 -15.76 -6.40
N ALA A 50 -4.39 -16.69 -5.52
CA ALA A 50 -5.69 -17.36 -5.58
C ALA A 50 -6.91 -16.42 -5.48
N VAL A 51 -6.80 -15.26 -4.83
CA VAL A 51 -7.90 -14.26 -4.80
C VAL A 51 -7.90 -13.34 -6.00
N TYR A 52 -6.75 -13.06 -6.59
CA TYR A 52 -6.67 -12.28 -7.83
C TYR A 52 -7.16 -13.08 -9.04
N THR A 53 -6.90 -14.38 -9.10
CA THR A 53 -7.38 -15.26 -10.18
C THR A 53 -8.89 -15.52 -10.14
N GLN A 54 -9.60 -15.04 -9.11
CA GLN A 54 -11.06 -15.06 -9.08
C GLN A 54 -11.70 -13.94 -9.92
N ALA A 55 -10.90 -12.96 -10.37
CA ALA A 55 -11.37 -11.97 -11.31
C ALA A 55 -11.78 -12.62 -12.65
N PRO A 56 -12.83 -12.11 -13.32
CA PRO A 56 -13.29 -12.68 -14.59
C PRO A 56 -12.28 -12.50 -15.74
N ASP A 57 -11.38 -11.52 -15.62
CA ASP A 57 -10.31 -11.22 -16.56
C ASP A 57 -9.22 -10.35 -15.89
N ASP A 58 -8.21 -9.96 -16.67
CA ASP A 58 -7.02 -9.25 -16.18
C ASP A 58 -7.21 -7.72 -16.05
N ARG A 59 -8.43 -7.18 -16.18
CA ARG A 59 -8.64 -5.71 -16.23
C ARG A 59 -8.21 -4.99 -14.95
N ASP A 60 -8.17 -5.68 -13.82
CA ASP A 60 -7.72 -5.11 -12.55
C ASP A 60 -6.24 -4.69 -12.61
N TRP A 61 -5.46 -5.24 -13.55
CA TRP A 61 -4.06 -4.91 -13.78
C TRP A 61 -3.85 -3.75 -14.78
N THR A 62 -4.89 -3.25 -15.45
CA THR A 62 -4.79 -2.26 -16.56
C THR A 62 -3.96 -1.03 -16.20
N TYR A 63 -4.03 -0.58 -14.94
CA TYR A 63 -3.33 0.61 -14.45
C TYR A 63 -2.26 0.30 -13.41
N MET A 64 -1.93 -0.99 -13.24
CA MET A 64 -0.87 -1.43 -12.35
C MET A 64 0.46 -1.43 -13.09
N SER A 65 1.53 -1.03 -12.40
CA SER A 65 2.90 -1.09 -12.96
C SER A 65 3.48 -2.51 -12.98
N ALA A 66 2.73 -3.49 -12.47
CA ALA A 66 3.09 -4.89 -12.38
C ALA A 66 1.87 -5.76 -12.71
N GLY A 67 2.12 -7.03 -13.03
CA GLY A 67 1.09 -7.96 -13.47
C GLY A 67 0.58 -7.69 -14.90
N PRO A 68 -0.43 -8.44 -15.36
CA PRO A 68 -0.98 -9.64 -14.72
C PRO A 68 0.07 -10.74 -14.55
N PHE A 69 -0.18 -11.69 -13.66
CA PHE A 69 0.72 -12.83 -13.40
C PHE A 69 0.08 -14.11 -13.92
N ALA A 70 0.83 -14.89 -14.72
CA ALA A 70 0.31 -16.11 -15.34
C ALA A 70 0.35 -17.31 -14.38
N ALA A 71 1.30 -17.33 -13.45
CA ALA A 71 1.47 -18.38 -12.46
C ALA A 71 1.69 -17.81 -11.05
N GLU A 72 1.43 -18.66 -10.05
CA GLU A 72 1.69 -18.34 -8.64
C GLU A 72 3.16 -17.98 -8.40
N ASP A 73 4.09 -18.72 -9.03
CA ASP A 73 5.53 -18.46 -8.92
C ASP A 73 5.90 -17.07 -9.45
N ASP A 74 5.26 -16.58 -10.52
CA ASP A 74 5.50 -15.23 -11.05
C ASP A 74 5.08 -14.17 -10.03
N TYR A 75 3.91 -14.36 -9.39
CA TYR A 75 3.43 -13.47 -8.34
C TYR A 75 4.33 -13.55 -7.09
N ALA A 76 4.74 -14.74 -6.66
CA ALA A 76 5.61 -14.94 -5.51
C ALA A 76 6.99 -14.28 -5.70
N ASN A 77 7.55 -14.35 -6.91
CA ASN A 77 8.78 -13.66 -7.27
C ASN A 77 8.63 -12.14 -7.17
N TRP A 78 7.53 -11.58 -7.69
CA TRP A 78 7.23 -10.16 -7.55
C TRP A 78 7.01 -9.75 -6.09
N ALA A 79 6.23 -10.51 -5.34
CA ALA A 79 5.95 -10.27 -3.92
C ALA A 79 7.26 -10.25 -3.11
N THR A 80 8.18 -11.18 -3.40
CA THR A 80 9.52 -11.22 -2.79
C THR A 80 10.35 -9.99 -3.12
N ALA A 81 10.32 -9.54 -4.37
CA ALA A 81 11.05 -8.35 -4.79
C ALA A 81 10.54 -7.08 -4.10
N VAL A 82 9.21 -6.92 -3.95
CA VAL A 82 8.62 -5.72 -3.33
C VAL A 82 8.67 -5.74 -1.79
N ALA A 83 8.60 -6.93 -1.17
CA ALA A 83 8.73 -7.09 0.28
C ALA A 83 10.12 -6.69 0.81
N ASN A 84 11.16 -6.82 -0.01
CA ASN A 84 12.54 -6.47 0.32
C ASN A 84 12.91 -5.00 0.02
N ARG A 85 11.96 -4.15 -0.37
CA ARG A 85 12.23 -2.73 -0.65
C ARG A 85 12.17 -1.90 0.62
N ASP A 86 13.32 -1.45 1.11
CA ASP A 86 13.39 -0.59 2.30
C ASP A 86 12.73 0.79 2.13
N SER A 87 12.60 1.28 0.90
CA SER A 87 11.95 2.56 0.59
C SER A 87 10.42 2.49 0.54
N GLU A 88 9.85 1.29 0.63
CA GLU A 88 8.42 1.02 0.54
C GLU A 88 7.99 0.12 1.71
N ARG A 89 6.69 0.10 2.00
CA ARG A 89 6.10 -0.81 2.97
C ARG A 89 4.90 -1.45 2.32
N HIS A 90 5.12 -2.64 1.75
CA HIS A 90 4.05 -3.45 1.17
C HIS A 90 3.32 -4.21 2.27
N TYR A 91 2.00 -4.25 2.16
CA TYR A 91 1.12 -4.94 3.10
C TYR A 91 0.15 -5.85 2.36
N ALA A 92 -0.08 -7.03 2.93
CA ALA A 92 -1.26 -7.82 2.64
C ALA A 92 -2.45 -7.29 3.45
N ILE A 93 -3.58 -7.09 2.80
CA ILE A 93 -4.85 -6.72 3.43
C ILE A 93 -5.54 -8.03 3.79
N ILE A 94 -5.73 -8.30 5.08
CA ILE A 94 -6.31 -9.55 5.57
C ILE A 94 -7.69 -9.27 6.16
N ASP A 95 -8.70 -10.02 5.71
CA ASP A 95 -10.04 -9.99 6.29
C ASP A 95 -9.98 -10.42 7.75
N ARG A 96 -10.53 -9.61 8.66
CA ARG A 96 -10.49 -9.92 10.09
C ARG A 96 -11.41 -11.08 10.47
N ALA A 97 -12.49 -11.30 9.73
CA ALA A 97 -13.45 -12.35 10.04
C ALA A 97 -12.94 -13.74 9.63
N THR A 98 -12.36 -13.84 8.43
CA THR A 98 -11.91 -15.13 7.87
C THR A 98 -10.41 -15.34 7.90
N MET A 99 -9.63 -14.31 8.26
CA MET A 99 -8.16 -14.31 8.22
C MET A 99 -7.59 -14.66 6.84
N ARG A 100 -8.33 -14.36 5.77
CA ARG A 100 -7.91 -14.57 4.38
C ARG A 100 -7.46 -13.27 3.73
N PRO A 101 -6.49 -13.31 2.81
CA PRO A 101 -6.12 -12.13 2.04
C PRO A 101 -7.27 -11.60 1.19
N LEU A 102 -7.33 -10.28 1.10
CA LEU A 102 -8.31 -9.51 0.32
C LEU A 102 -7.63 -8.68 -0.78
N GLY A 103 -6.31 -8.54 -0.73
CA GLY A 103 -5.54 -7.70 -1.64
C GLY A 103 -4.23 -7.21 -1.03
N THR A 104 -3.60 -6.26 -1.68
CA THR A 104 -2.35 -5.61 -1.26
C THR A 104 -2.43 -4.09 -1.37
N MET A 105 -1.60 -3.40 -0.60
CA MET A 105 -1.31 -1.98 -0.75
C MET A 105 0.15 -1.70 -0.35
N ALA A 106 0.65 -0.52 -0.69
CA ALA A 106 1.96 -0.06 -0.23
C ALA A 106 1.91 1.37 0.32
N LEU A 107 2.71 1.63 1.35
CA LEU A 107 3.17 2.97 1.69
C LEU A 107 4.49 3.22 0.96
N MET A 108 4.58 4.26 0.15
CA MET A 108 5.72 4.52 -0.72
C MET A 108 6.05 6.00 -0.82
N ARG A 109 7.19 6.33 -1.44
CA ARG A 109 7.67 7.71 -1.63
C ARG A 109 7.65 8.53 -0.33
N MET A 110 8.04 7.88 0.77
CA MET A 110 8.05 8.46 2.11
C MET A 110 9.15 9.53 2.19
N MET A 111 8.77 10.75 2.56
CA MET A 111 9.65 11.89 2.84
C MET A 111 9.32 12.42 4.24
N PRO A 112 9.84 11.77 5.31
CA PRO A 112 9.60 12.17 6.69
C PRO A 112 9.90 13.65 6.97
N GLU A 113 10.95 14.19 6.36
CA GLU A 113 11.35 15.60 6.45
C GLU A 113 10.23 16.56 6.04
N HIS A 114 9.34 16.12 5.14
CA HIS A 114 8.20 16.86 4.62
C HIS A 114 6.86 16.34 5.16
N GLY A 115 6.86 15.34 6.03
CA GLY A 115 5.65 14.73 6.57
C GLY A 115 4.76 14.10 5.50
N CYS A 116 5.37 13.62 4.41
CA CYS A 116 4.67 13.16 3.22
C CYS A 116 4.93 11.67 2.98
N LEU A 117 3.91 10.98 2.49
CA LEU A 117 4.00 9.65 1.91
C LEU A 117 2.89 9.47 0.88
N GLU A 118 3.02 8.42 0.07
CA GLU A 118 2.02 7.98 -0.88
C GLU A 118 1.42 6.64 -0.43
N VAL A 119 0.11 6.49 -0.59
CA VAL A 119 -0.55 5.17 -0.58
C VAL A 119 -0.73 4.76 -2.04
N GLY A 120 -0.07 3.68 -2.43
CA GLY A 120 -0.01 3.23 -3.82
C GLY A 120 0.02 1.71 -3.91
N SER A 121 0.26 1.19 -5.12
CA SER A 121 0.26 -0.26 -5.40
C SER A 121 -0.96 -0.99 -4.82
N VAL A 122 -2.13 -0.35 -4.89
CA VAL A 122 -3.37 -0.87 -4.32
C VAL A 122 -3.99 -1.85 -5.31
N MET A 123 -4.05 -3.12 -4.91
CA MET A 123 -4.73 -4.18 -5.66
C MET A 123 -5.74 -4.84 -4.72
N LEU A 124 -7.02 -4.75 -5.05
CA LEU A 124 -8.11 -5.33 -4.26
C LEU A 124 -8.71 -6.51 -5.01
N SER A 125 -8.90 -7.63 -4.33
CA SER A 125 -9.66 -8.75 -4.89
C SER A 125 -11.10 -8.34 -5.19
N PRO A 126 -11.77 -8.97 -6.16
CA PRO A 126 -13.16 -8.67 -6.51
C PRO A 126 -14.13 -8.73 -5.33
N ALA A 127 -13.82 -9.52 -4.30
CA ALA A 127 -14.68 -9.71 -3.12
C ALA A 127 -14.92 -8.44 -2.29
N VAL A 128 -14.07 -7.42 -2.41
CA VAL A 128 -14.15 -6.19 -1.60
C VAL A 128 -14.23 -4.91 -2.42
N GLN A 129 -14.12 -5.00 -3.74
CA GLN A 129 -14.29 -3.84 -4.61
C GLN A 129 -15.74 -3.32 -4.50
N ARG A 130 -15.90 -2.03 -4.16
CA ARG A 130 -17.20 -1.33 -4.02
C ARG A 130 -18.12 -1.90 -2.92
N THR A 131 -17.54 -2.31 -1.79
CA THR A 131 -18.29 -2.77 -0.59
C THR A 131 -18.56 -1.65 0.42
#